data_AF-A0A3D3Z4V4-F1
#
_entry.id   AF-A0A3D3Z4V4-F1
#
_cell.length_a   1.000
_cell.length_b   1.000
_cell.length_c   1.000
_cell.angle_alpha   90.00
_cell.angle_beta   90.00
_cell.angle_gamma   90.00
#
_symmetry.space_group_name_H-M   'P 1'
#
loop_
_entity.id
_entity.type
_entity.pdbx_description
1 polymer ?
#
loop_
_entity_poly.entity_id
_entity_poly.type
_entity_poly.pdbx_seq_one_letter_code
_entity_poly.pdbx_strand_id
1 'polypeptide(L)'
;PPHANFHSVVIIGLGCEVNQLDRLVKDMGLTRSDRLQTFTIQDVGGTARAIEHGRGLVQELVQEANHARRTTAPVSALTLGLQCGGSDGWSGVTANPALGAASDLLVAHGGTAILSETPEIYGAEYLLLQRAKNAEVAQALKDRLAWWEDYVGKHGASLDNNPSPGNKAGGLTTILEKSLGAVAKSGSTPLNAVYRYGQAITEKGFVFMDSPGYDPCSATGQIASGANLIAFTTGRGSVFGS
;
A
#
# COMPACT_ATOMS: atom_id res chain seq x y z
N PRO A 1 -11.40 -2.38 11.95
CA PRO A 1 -10.40 -3.00 12.85
C PRO A 1 -9.03 -2.37 12.56
N PRO A 2 -8.14 -2.21 13.57
CA PRO A 2 -6.80 -1.72 13.32
C PRO A 2 -6.04 -2.68 12.40
N HIS A 3 -5.06 -2.15 11.66
CA HIS A 3 -4.18 -2.95 10.81
C HIS A 3 -3.53 -4.09 11.62
N ALA A 4 -3.30 -5.26 11.00
CA ALA A 4 -2.82 -6.46 11.69
C ALA A 4 -1.49 -6.26 12.44
N ASN A 5 -0.66 -5.32 11.96
CA ASN A 5 0.63 -5.00 12.58
C ASN A 5 0.54 -3.92 13.69
N PHE A 6 -0.64 -3.34 13.95
CA PHE A 6 -0.84 -2.40 15.06
C PHE A 6 -1.49 -3.08 16.26
N HIS A 7 -0.78 -3.06 17.39
CA HIS A 7 -1.38 -3.44 18.66
C HIS A 7 -2.38 -2.39 19.13
N SER A 8 -1.96 -1.13 19.27
CA SER A 8 -2.82 -0.04 19.74
C SER A 8 -2.60 1.22 18.89
N VAL A 9 -3.58 2.12 18.92
CA VAL A 9 -3.54 3.42 18.26
C VAL A 9 -3.88 4.52 19.28
N VAL A 10 -3.12 5.61 19.24
CA VAL A 10 -3.39 6.82 20.03
C VAL A 10 -3.68 7.96 19.06
N ILE A 11 -4.82 8.62 19.19
CA ILE A 11 -5.19 9.79 18.38
C ILE A 11 -5.17 11.03 19.28
N ILE A 12 -4.35 12.01 18.92
CA ILE A 12 -4.16 13.24 19.69
C ILE A 12 -4.72 14.41 18.89
N GLY A 13 -5.66 15.15 19.47
CA GLY A 13 -6.19 16.41 18.95
C GLY A 13 -5.60 17.62 19.67
N LEU A 14 -5.72 18.82 19.10
CA LEU A 14 -5.34 20.04 19.81
C LEU A 14 -6.44 20.43 20.81
N GLY A 15 -7.71 20.29 20.43
CA GLY A 15 -8.91 20.61 21.20
C GLY A 15 -9.72 21.80 20.65
N CYS A 16 -9.12 22.63 19.79
CA CYS A 16 -9.77 23.81 19.21
C CYS A 16 -9.85 23.81 17.67
N GLU A 17 -9.44 22.73 17.03
CA GLU A 17 -9.56 22.52 15.59
C GLU A 17 -11.03 22.43 15.13
N VAL A 18 -11.26 22.72 13.86
CA VAL A 18 -12.60 22.54 13.26
C VAL A 18 -12.98 21.06 13.21
N ASN A 19 -12.00 20.17 12.98
CA ASN A 19 -12.19 18.73 12.93
C ASN A 19 -12.05 18.10 14.33
N GLN A 20 -13.11 18.20 15.11
CA GLN A 20 -13.14 17.74 16.51
C GLN A 20 -12.97 16.22 16.64
N LEU A 21 -12.16 15.79 17.62
CA LEU A 21 -11.76 14.40 17.81
C LEU A 21 -12.94 13.45 18.05
N ASP A 22 -13.92 13.85 18.86
CA ASP A 22 -15.14 13.07 19.09
C ASP A 22 -15.93 12.82 17.81
N ARG A 23 -16.02 13.84 16.96
CA ARG A 23 -16.71 13.75 15.68
C ARG A 23 -15.93 12.87 14.72
N LEU A 24 -14.60 13.02 14.64
CA LEU A 24 -13.74 12.18 13.81
C LEU A 24 -13.90 10.69 14.16
N VAL A 25 -13.81 10.35 15.46
CA VAL A 25 -13.97 8.97 15.94
C VAL A 25 -15.33 8.41 15.55
N LYS A 26 -16.40 9.20 15.74
CA LYS A 26 -17.76 8.81 15.37
C LYS A 26 -17.94 8.63 13.86
N ASP A 27 -17.48 9.59 13.06
CA ASP A 27 -17.64 9.61 11.60
C ASP A 27 -16.85 8.47 10.94
N MET A 28 -15.72 8.05 11.54
CA MET A 28 -14.94 6.89 11.12
C MET A 28 -15.48 5.55 11.64
N GLY A 29 -16.58 5.56 12.41
CA GLY A 29 -17.14 4.35 13.02
C GLY A 29 -16.18 3.67 14.02
N LEU A 30 -15.31 4.45 14.64
CA LEU A 30 -14.32 3.97 15.60
C LEU A 30 -14.90 3.97 17.01
N THR A 31 -14.52 2.97 17.80
CA THR A 31 -14.91 2.86 19.21
C THR A 31 -13.67 2.95 20.08
N ARG A 32 -13.67 3.92 21.00
CA ARG A 32 -12.63 4.03 22.03
C ARG A 32 -12.57 2.75 22.84
N SER A 33 -11.35 2.29 23.11
CA SER A 33 -11.10 1.06 23.85
C SER A 33 -9.69 1.10 24.42
N ASP A 34 -9.33 0.09 25.19
CA ASP A 34 -7.97 -0.08 25.72
C ASP A 34 -6.91 -0.04 24.61
N ARG A 35 -7.26 -0.38 23.37
CA ARG A 35 -6.38 -0.38 22.19
C ARG A 35 -6.58 0.80 21.24
N LEU A 36 -7.59 1.63 21.46
CA LEU A 36 -7.82 2.87 20.72
C LEU A 36 -8.09 4.01 21.69
N GLN A 37 -7.03 4.74 22.00
CA GLN A 37 -7.04 5.81 23.00
C GLN A 37 -7.03 7.16 22.30
N THR A 38 -7.69 8.15 22.91
CA THR A 38 -7.78 9.49 22.34
C THR A 38 -7.76 10.55 23.42
N PHE A 39 -7.07 11.66 23.21
CA PHE A 39 -7.14 12.82 24.11
C PHE A 39 -6.84 14.11 23.34
N THR A 40 -7.21 15.25 23.92
CA THR A 40 -6.85 16.57 23.37
C THR A 40 -5.80 17.26 24.23
N ILE A 41 -4.95 18.08 23.62
CA ILE A 41 -3.92 18.84 24.33
C ILE A 41 -4.54 19.82 25.33
N GLN A 42 -5.67 20.45 24.98
CA GLN A 42 -6.35 21.41 25.86
C GLN A 42 -6.96 20.75 27.09
N ASP A 43 -7.62 19.60 26.94
CA ASP A 43 -8.27 18.90 28.05
C ASP A 43 -7.26 18.40 29.10
N VAL A 44 -6.08 17.98 28.66
CA VAL A 44 -5.01 17.53 29.56
C VAL A 44 -4.17 18.69 30.12
N GLY A 45 -4.47 19.94 29.76
CA GLY A 45 -3.87 21.13 30.36
C GLY A 45 -2.62 21.65 29.65
N GLY A 46 -2.55 21.51 28.33
CA GLY A 46 -1.50 22.09 27.48
C GLY A 46 -0.39 21.11 27.11
N THR A 47 0.54 21.59 26.27
CA THR A 47 1.54 20.74 25.58
C THR A 47 2.41 19.92 26.52
N ALA A 48 2.92 20.49 27.61
CA ALA A 48 3.81 19.77 28.52
C ALA A 48 3.09 18.59 29.20
N ARG A 49 1.87 18.82 29.68
CA ARG A 49 1.04 17.77 30.30
C ARG A 49 0.56 16.75 29.27
N ALA A 50 0.27 17.17 28.04
CA ALA A 50 -0.08 16.27 26.94
C ALA A 50 1.06 15.29 26.60
N ILE A 51 2.30 15.78 26.60
CA ILE A 51 3.49 14.93 26.38
C ILE A 51 3.64 13.93 27.53
N GLU A 52 3.51 14.37 28.79
CA GLU A 52 3.61 13.49 29.96
C GLU A 52 2.51 12.41 29.95
N HIS A 53 1.25 12.82 29.74
CA HIS A 53 0.10 11.93 29.63
C HIS A 53 0.27 10.92 28.48
N GLY A 54 0.64 11.39 27.28
CA GLY A 54 0.85 10.54 26.12
C GLY A 54 2.00 9.53 26.33
N ARG A 55 3.07 9.92 27.03
CA ARG A 55 4.16 9.00 27.38
C ARG A 55 3.70 7.90 28.33
N GLY A 56 2.96 8.24 29.38
CA GLY A 56 2.40 7.25 30.33
C GLY A 56 1.47 6.26 29.61
N LEU A 57 0.56 6.80 28.78
CA LEU A 57 -0.35 6.01 27.97
C LEU A 57 0.39 5.04 27.03
N VAL A 58 1.39 5.53 26.28
CA VAL A 58 2.18 4.66 25.38
C VAL A 58 2.96 3.59 26.16
N GLN A 59 3.47 3.89 27.36
CA GLN A 59 4.15 2.90 28.20
C GLN A 59 3.20 1.76 28.59
N GLU A 60 1.98 2.06 29.01
CA GLU A 60 0.96 1.04 29.33
C GLU A 60 0.61 0.20 28.09
N LEU A 61 0.40 0.85 26.94
CA LEU A 61 0.07 0.15 25.69
C LEU A 61 1.21 -0.77 25.21
N VAL A 62 2.47 -0.36 25.40
CA VAL A 62 3.65 -1.18 25.08
C VAL A 62 3.78 -2.36 26.03
N GLN A 63 3.51 -2.18 27.32
CA GLN A 63 3.49 -3.28 28.28
C GLN A 63 2.46 -4.34 27.88
N GLU A 64 1.25 -3.91 27.51
CA GLU A 64 0.23 -4.83 27.01
C GLU A 64 0.66 -5.53 25.71
N ALA A 65 1.19 -4.77 24.75
CA ALA A 65 1.68 -5.33 23.48
C ALA A 65 2.79 -6.38 23.67
N ASN A 66 3.61 -6.26 24.72
CA ASN A 66 4.67 -7.22 25.05
C ASN A 66 4.15 -8.59 25.51
N HIS A 67 2.86 -8.71 25.84
CA HIS A 67 2.23 -10.00 26.10
C HIS A 67 1.91 -10.79 24.82
N ALA A 68 1.91 -10.14 23.65
CA ALA A 68 1.69 -10.82 22.37
C ALA A 68 2.75 -11.92 22.13
N ARG A 69 2.29 -13.07 21.63
CA ARG A 69 3.15 -14.18 21.23
C ARG A 69 2.80 -14.59 19.81
N ARG A 70 3.82 -14.86 18.99
CA ARG A 70 3.61 -15.43 17.66
C ARG A 70 3.02 -16.83 17.82
N THR A 71 2.04 -17.14 16.98
CA THR A 71 1.45 -18.46 16.86
C THR A 71 1.46 -18.88 15.40
N THR A 72 1.31 -20.17 15.14
CA THR A 72 1.11 -20.66 13.78
C THR A 72 -0.18 -20.08 13.22
N ALA A 73 -0.09 -19.48 12.03
CA ALA A 73 -1.22 -18.90 11.31
C ALA A 73 -1.24 -19.45 9.88
N PRO A 74 -2.41 -19.56 9.24
CA PRO A 74 -2.49 -19.98 7.84
C PRO A 74 -1.89 -18.91 6.93
N VAL A 75 -1.24 -19.34 5.84
CA VAL A 75 -0.71 -18.45 4.80
C VAL A 75 -1.80 -17.54 4.20
N SER A 76 -3.06 -17.97 4.19
CA SER A 76 -4.20 -17.16 3.72
C SER A 76 -4.47 -15.87 4.51
N ALA A 77 -3.86 -15.73 5.70
CA ALA A 77 -3.87 -14.51 6.49
C ALA A 77 -2.85 -13.45 6.00
N LEU A 78 -1.94 -13.80 5.09
CA LEU A 78 -0.98 -12.87 4.50
C LEU A 78 -1.62 -12.03 3.39
N THR A 79 -1.35 -10.74 3.46
CA THR A 79 -1.65 -9.75 2.42
C THR A 79 -0.33 -9.09 2.05
N LEU A 80 0.21 -9.47 0.89
CA LEU A 80 1.51 -9.06 0.40
C LEU A 80 1.38 -7.86 -0.54
N GLY A 81 1.97 -6.72 -0.18
CA GLY A 81 2.22 -5.61 -1.10
C GLY A 81 3.43 -5.89 -1.98
N LEU A 82 3.28 -5.70 -3.29
CA LEU A 82 4.32 -5.88 -4.29
C LEU A 82 4.86 -4.51 -4.68
N GLN A 83 6.13 -4.25 -4.40
CA GLN A 83 6.72 -2.95 -4.61
C GLN A 83 8.03 -3.04 -5.41
N CYS A 84 8.28 -2.01 -6.23
CA CYS A 84 9.57 -1.76 -6.83
C CYS A 84 10.15 -0.46 -6.28
N GLY A 85 11.47 -0.36 -6.26
CA GLY A 85 12.15 0.91 -6.04
C GLY A 85 12.96 1.30 -7.27
N GLY A 86 14.28 1.31 -7.13
CA GLY A 86 15.19 1.52 -8.26
C GLY A 86 15.18 0.35 -9.25
N SER A 87 14.21 0.30 -10.16
CA SER A 87 14.20 -0.63 -11.30
C SER A 87 15.42 -0.43 -12.19
N ASP A 88 15.95 -1.55 -12.68
CA ASP A 88 17.06 -1.65 -13.64
C ASP A 88 16.68 -2.60 -14.79
N GLY A 89 17.59 -2.76 -15.75
CA GLY A 89 17.37 -3.66 -16.90
C GLY A 89 17.21 -5.16 -16.54
N TRP A 90 17.60 -5.57 -15.33
CA TRP A 90 17.48 -6.96 -14.87
C TRP A 90 16.19 -7.24 -14.13
N SER A 91 15.53 -6.18 -13.61
CA SER A 91 14.36 -6.29 -12.76
C SER A 91 13.24 -7.12 -13.40
N GLY A 92 12.93 -6.85 -14.68
CA GLY A 92 11.88 -7.54 -15.43
C GLY A 92 12.18 -8.98 -15.83
N VAL A 93 13.42 -9.46 -15.67
CA VAL A 93 13.85 -10.81 -16.05
C VAL A 93 14.34 -11.66 -14.87
N THR A 94 14.53 -11.05 -13.68
CA THR A 94 15.02 -11.73 -12.48
C THR A 94 14.06 -11.58 -11.30
N ALA A 95 14.18 -10.50 -10.52
CA ALA A 95 13.47 -10.30 -9.26
C ALA A 95 11.96 -10.22 -9.44
N ASN A 96 11.47 -9.52 -10.47
CA ASN A 96 10.03 -9.33 -10.66
C ASN A 96 9.33 -10.64 -11.08
N PRO A 97 9.85 -11.43 -12.04
CA PRO A 97 9.31 -12.77 -12.30
C PRO A 97 9.35 -13.71 -11.10
N ALA A 98 10.44 -13.68 -10.31
CA ALA A 98 10.55 -14.50 -9.09
C ALA A 98 9.49 -14.10 -8.04
N LEU A 99 9.27 -12.80 -7.85
CA LEU A 99 8.21 -12.28 -7.01
C LEU A 99 6.82 -12.62 -7.56
N GLY A 100 6.64 -12.62 -8.87
CA GLY A 100 5.43 -13.11 -9.53
C GLY A 100 5.11 -14.56 -9.21
N ALA A 101 6.11 -15.45 -9.26
CA ALA A 101 5.94 -16.84 -8.87
C ALA A 101 5.57 -16.98 -7.38
N ALA A 102 6.19 -16.18 -6.50
CA ALA A 102 5.84 -16.14 -5.08
C ALA A 102 4.40 -15.63 -4.84
N SER A 103 3.97 -14.62 -5.61
CA SER A 103 2.60 -14.11 -5.62
C SER A 103 1.60 -15.21 -5.99
N ASP A 104 1.86 -15.95 -7.07
CA ASP A 104 0.99 -17.04 -7.50
C ASP A 104 0.88 -18.16 -6.45
N LEU A 105 1.99 -18.52 -5.80
CA LEU A 105 1.99 -19.50 -4.70
C LEU A 105 1.16 -19.00 -3.50
N LEU A 106 1.33 -17.74 -3.12
CA LEU A 106 0.55 -17.12 -2.03
C LEU A 106 -0.95 -17.14 -2.36
N VAL A 107 -1.32 -16.75 -3.58
CA VAL A 107 -2.71 -16.75 -4.05
C VAL A 107 -3.29 -18.16 -4.08
N ALA A 108 -2.52 -19.16 -4.53
CA ALA A 108 -2.93 -20.57 -4.53
C ALA A 108 -3.24 -21.10 -3.12
N HIS A 109 -2.59 -20.57 -2.09
CA HIS A 109 -2.85 -20.88 -0.68
C HIS A 109 -3.88 -19.95 -0.01
N GLY A 110 -4.66 -19.18 -0.79
CA GLY A 110 -5.74 -18.33 -0.32
C GLY A 110 -5.29 -16.99 0.27
N GLY A 111 -4.03 -16.62 0.08
CA GLY A 111 -3.50 -15.31 0.46
C GLY A 111 -3.91 -14.20 -0.50
N THR A 112 -3.32 -13.03 -0.34
CA THR A 112 -3.62 -11.86 -1.17
C THR A 112 -2.33 -11.17 -1.60
N ALA A 113 -2.23 -10.82 -2.88
CA ALA A 113 -1.12 -10.06 -3.43
C ALA A 113 -1.63 -8.76 -4.05
N ILE A 114 -1.01 -7.64 -3.71
CA ILE A 114 -1.41 -6.30 -4.12
C ILE A 114 -0.34 -5.75 -5.06
N LEU A 115 -0.66 -5.56 -6.34
CA LEU A 115 0.11 -4.71 -7.23
C LEU A 115 -0.43 -3.28 -7.16
N SER A 116 0.45 -2.29 -7.28
CA SER A 116 0.09 -0.88 -7.25
C SER A 116 0.82 -0.12 -8.36
N GLU A 117 1.22 1.13 -8.10
CA GLU A 117 2.08 1.90 -9.00
C GLU A 117 1.43 2.09 -10.38
N THR A 118 0.23 2.66 -10.44
CA THR A 118 -0.57 2.79 -11.68
C THR A 118 0.22 3.40 -12.86
N PRO A 119 1.05 4.45 -12.67
CA PRO A 119 1.90 4.96 -13.75
C PRO A 119 2.97 3.98 -14.25
N GLU A 120 3.31 2.95 -13.47
CA GLU A 120 4.31 1.95 -13.83
C GLU A 120 3.76 0.75 -14.60
N ILE A 121 2.44 0.64 -14.78
CA ILE A 121 1.86 -0.39 -15.66
C ILE A 121 1.46 0.16 -17.04
N TYR A 122 1.64 1.47 -17.26
CA TYR A 122 1.22 2.16 -18.49
C TYR A 122 1.95 1.61 -19.72
N GLY A 123 1.18 1.24 -20.75
CA GLY A 123 1.65 0.53 -21.94
C GLY A 123 1.71 -1.00 -21.80
N ALA A 124 1.55 -1.56 -20.60
CA ALA A 124 1.49 -3.01 -20.34
C ALA A 124 0.20 -3.45 -19.63
N GLU A 125 -0.75 -2.53 -19.39
CA GLU A 125 -2.00 -2.78 -18.66
C GLU A 125 -2.87 -3.85 -19.33
N TYR A 126 -2.75 -4.02 -20.66
CA TYR A 126 -3.52 -5.02 -21.39
C TYR A 126 -3.28 -6.44 -20.86
N LEU A 127 -2.09 -6.71 -20.32
CA LEU A 127 -1.76 -8.00 -19.68
C LEU A 127 -2.57 -8.23 -18.41
N LEU A 128 -2.91 -7.17 -17.67
CA LEU A 128 -3.78 -7.23 -16.50
C LEU A 128 -5.26 -7.29 -16.91
N LEU A 129 -5.65 -6.51 -17.92
CA LEU A 129 -7.02 -6.47 -18.44
C LEU A 129 -7.45 -7.82 -19.04
N GLN A 130 -6.57 -8.51 -19.76
CA GLN A 130 -6.84 -9.82 -20.36
C GLN A 130 -7.14 -10.92 -19.33
N ARG A 131 -6.68 -10.75 -18.10
CA ARG A 131 -6.88 -11.69 -16.99
C ARG A 131 -7.73 -11.14 -15.87
N ALA A 132 -8.45 -10.05 -16.10
CA ALA A 132 -9.44 -9.57 -15.15
C ALA A 132 -10.53 -10.63 -14.95
N LYS A 133 -10.95 -10.82 -13.69
CA LYS A 133 -11.98 -11.81 -13.33
C LYS A 133 -13.31 -11.58 -14.06
N ASN A 134 -13.64 -10.32 -14.37
CA ASN A 134 -14.83 -9.93 -15.10
C ASN A 134 -14.67 -8.53 -15.73
N ALA A 135 -15.68 -8.10 -16.48
CA ALA A 135 -15.69 -6.82 -17.19
C ALA A 135 -15.67 -5.62 -16.22
N GLU A 136 -16.29 -5.75 -15.05
CA GLU A 136 -16.37 -4.70 -14.04
C GLU A 136 -14.97 -4.39 -13.47
N VAL A 137 -14.18 -5.42 -13.17
CA VAL A 137 -12.80 -5.27 -12.69
C VAL A 137 -11.89 -4.69 -13.78
N ALA A 138 -12.05 -5.15 -15.03
CA ALA A 138 -11.32 -4.58 -16.15
C ALA A 138 -11.64 -3.09 -16.35
N GLN A 139 -12.93 -2.72 -16.26
CA GLN A 139 -13.35 -1.33 -16.38
C GLN A 139 -12.82 -0.47 -15.23
N ALA A 140 -12.84 -0.98 -14.01
CA ALA A 140 -12.29 -0.27 -12.87
C ALA A 140 -10.80 0.08 -13.04
N LEU A 141 -9.99 -0.82 -13.64
CA LEU A 141 -8.59 -0.53 -13.94
C LEU A 141 -8.45 0.55 -15.04
N LYS A 142 -9.25 0.45 -16.12
CA LYS A 142 -9.29 1.47 -17.18
C LYS A 142 -9.65 2.85 -16.64
N ASP A 143 -10.62 2.91 -15.74
CA ASP A 143 -11.05 4.17 -15.10
C ASP A 143 -9.93 4.78 -14.24
N ARG A 144 -9.06 3.97 -13.63
CA ARG A 144 -7.86 4.48 -12.93
C ARG A 144 -6.85 5.04 -13.90
N LEU A 145 -6.56 4.34 -14.99
CA LEU A 145 -5.62 4.81 -16.01
C LEU A 145 -6.09 6.12 -16.64
N ALA A 146 -7.36 6.21 -17.04
CA ALA A 146 -7.95 7.43 -17.61
C ALA A 146 -7.89 8.60 -16.62
N TRP A 147 -8.10 8.34 -15.32
CA TRP A 147 -7.95 9.36 -14.28
C TRP A 147 -6.51 9.88 -14.19
N TRP A 148 -5.53 8.97 -14.26
CA TRP A 148 -4.11 9.34 -14.23
C TRP A 148 -3.69 10.12 -15.48
N GLU A 149 -4.16 9.74 -16.67
CA GLU A 149 -3.92 10.47 -17.92
C GLU A 149 -4.44 11.91 -17.85
N ASP A 150 -5.68 12.09 -17.39
CA ASP A 150 -6.27 13.41 -17.17
C ASP A 150 -5.50 14.22 -16.10
N TYR A 151 -5.11 13.58 -14.99
CA TYR A 151 -4.35 14.21 -13.92
C TYR A 151 -3.00 14.73 -14.41
N VAL A 152 -2.19 13.91 -15.08
CA VAL A 152 -0.88 14.35 -15.58
C VAL A 152 -1.02 15.37 -16.71
N GLY A 153 -2.04 15.22 -17.57
CA GLY A 153 -2.32 16.15 -18.67
C GLY A 153 -2.62 17.56 -18.17
N LYS A 154 -3.39 17.71 -17.08
CA LYS A 154 -3.66 19.00 -16.42
C LYS A 154 -2.39 19.69 -15.89
N HIS A 155 -1.32 18.94 -15.69
CA HIS A 155 -0.03 19.44 -15.22
C HIS A 155 1.04 19.50 -16.32
N GLY A 156 0.66 19.33 -17.60
CA GLY A 156 1.59 19.38 -18.73
C GLY A 156 2.58 18.21 -18.77
N ALA A 157 2.25 17.10 -18.10
CA ALA A 157 3.05 15.88 -18.06
C ALA A 157 2.33 14.74 -18.81
N SER A 158 3.06 13.66 -19.07
CA SER A 158 2.54 12.41 -19.66
C SER A 158 2.94 11.21 -18.80
N LEU A 159 2.14 10.15 -18.81
CA LEU A 159 2.51 8.88 -18.17
C LEU A 159 3.73 8.22 -18.85
N ASP A 160 3.99 8.55 -20.12
CA ASP A 160 5.18 8.13 -20.88
C ASP A 160 6.48 8.82 -20.41
N ASN A 161 6.42 9.79 -19.48
CA ASN A 161 7.62 10.43 -18.92
C ASN A 161 8.38 9.55 -17.91
N ASN A 162 7.91 8.34 -17.67
CA ASN A 162 8.59 7.28 -16.92
C ASN A 162 9.22 6.32 -17.97
N PRO A 163 10.46 5.81 -17.88
CA PRO A 163 11.35 5.66 -16.71
C PRO A 163 11.95 6.96 -16.16
N SER A 164 12.12 7.03 -14.83
CA SER A 164 12.85 8.12 -14.15
C SER A 164 14.34 8.20 -14.57
N PRO A 165 15.05 9.32 -14.32
CA PRO A 165 16.49 9.42 -14.61
C PRO A 165 17.32 8.29 -13.97
N GLY A 166 16.96 7.84 -12.76
CA GLY A 166 17.59 6.72 -12.09
C GLY A 166 17.32 5.37 -12.77
N ASN A 167 16.14 5.18 -13.34
CA ASN A 167 15.82 3.96 -14.10
C ASN A 167 16.56 3.94 -15.45
N LYS A 168 16.65 5.08 -16.15
CA LYS A 168 17.41 5.21 -17.39
C LYS A 168 18.90 4.93 -17.18
N ALA A 169 19.49 5.48 -16.12
CA ALA A 169 20.86 5.15 -15.71
C ALA A 169 21.03 3.68 -15.28
N GLY A 170 19.94 2.99 -14.90
CA GLY A 170 19.90 1.56 -14.60
C GLY A 170 19.67 0.66 -15.80
N GLY A 171 19.61 1.21 -17.03
CA GLY A 171 19.51 0.44 -18.26
C GLY A 171 18.11 0.28 -18.86
N LEU A 172 17.08 0.93 -18.30
CA LEU A 172 15.73 0.95 -18.89
C LEU A 172 15.63 2.04 -19.95
N THR A 173 15.26 1.67 -21.18
CA THR A 173 15.24 2.56 -22.35
C THR A 173 13.86 3.11 -22.68
N THR A 174 12.79 2.35 -22.39
CA THR A 174 11.40 2.74 -22.68
C THR A 174 10.46 2.54 -21.48
N ILE A 175 9.30 3.21 -21.48
CA ILE A 175 8.24 2.93 -20.50
C ILE A 175 7.79 1.47 -20.59
N LEU A 176 7.69 0.91 -21.80
CA LEU A 176 7.21 -0.45 -22.03
C LEU A 176 8.08 -1.50 -21.32
N GLU A 177 9.40 -1.37 -21.36
CA GLU A 177 10.32 -2.27 -20.64
C GLU A 177 10.07 -2.24 -19.13
N LYS A 178 9.88 -1.05 -18.57
CA LYS A 178 9.58 -0.88 -17.15
C LYS A 178 8.22 -1.49 -16.82
N SER A 179 7.20 -1.22 -17.64
CA SER A 179 5.84 -1.67 -17.39
C SER A 179 5.66 -3.18 -17.51
N LEU A 180 6.33 -3.82 -18.48
CA LEU A 180 6.39 -5.27 -18.57
C LEU A 180 7.02 -5.88 -17.32
N GLY A 181 8.13 -5.30 -16.85
CA GLY A 181 8.76 -5.70 -15.60
C GLY A 181 7.87 -5.49 -14.39
N ALA A 182 7.15 -4.38 -14.30
CA ALA A 182 6.25 -4.07 -13.18
C ALA A 182 5.07 -5.06 -13.12
N VAL A 183 4.45 -5.37 -14.26
CA VAL A 183 3.36 -6.35 -14.35
C VAL A 183 3.84 -7.76 -13.97
N ALA A 184 5.07 -8.14 -14.31
CA ALA A 184 5.61 -9.45 -13.96
C ALA A 184 5.58 -9.77 -12.45
N LYS A 185 5.65 -8.75 -11.58
CA LYS A 185 5.55 -8.89 -10.12
C LYS A 185 4.24 -9.54 -9.67
N SER A 186 3.17 -9.35 -10.43
CA SER A 186 1.84 -9.86 -10.08
C SER A 186 1.60 -11.33 -10.44
N GLY A 187 2.57 -12.01 -11.05
CA GLY A 187 2.43 -13.41 -11.42
C GLY A 187 1.48 -13.60 -12.59
N SER A 188 0.73 -14.70 -12.58
CA SER A 188 -0.13 -15.17 -13.67
C SER A 188 -1.60 -15.35 -13.27
N THR A 189 -1.94 -15.30 -11.98
CA THR A 189 -3.33 -15.45 -11.50
C THR A 189 -4.28 -14.32 -11.96
N PRO A 190 -5.60 -14.56 -11.98
CA PRO A 190 -6.58 -13.56 -12.38
C PRO A 190 -6.56 -12.30 -11.49
N LEU A 191 -6.76 -11.13 -12.11
CA LEU A 191 -6.98 -9.87 -11.38
C LEU A 191 -8.40 -9.86 -10.82
N ASN A 192 -8.53 -9.95 -9.50
CA ASN A 192 -9.82 -10.14 -8.82
C ASN A 192 -10.54 -8.84 -8.46
N ALA A 193 -9.80 -7.75 -8.21
CA ALA A 193 -10.38 -6.47 -7.84
C ALA A 193 -9.40 -5.30 -8.06
N VAL A 194 -9.97 -4.10 -8.18
CA VAL A 194 -9.24 -2.83 -8.29
C VAL A 194 -9.75 -1.91 -7.17
N TYR A 195 -8.82 -1.36 -6.40
CA TYR A 195 -9.07 -0.50 -5.25
C TYR A 195 -8.50 0.89 -5.45
N ARG A 196 -9.10 1.89 -4.81
CA ARG A 196 -8.51 3.24 -4.72
C ARG A 196 -7.38 3.25 -3.69
N TYR A 197 -6.51 4.27 -3.77
CA TYR A 197 -5.42 4.47 -2.84
C TYR A 197 -5.87 4.41 -1.38
N GLY A 198 -5.30 3.47 -0.59
CA GLY A 198 -5.61 3.27 0.82
C GLY A 198 -6.99 2.69 1.12
N GLN A 199 -7.76 2.29 0.10
CA GLN A 199 -9.04 1.62 0.31
C GLN A 199 -8.80 0.20 0.85
N ALA A 200 -9.54 -0.20 1.88
CA ALA A 200 -9.41 -1.53 2.47
C ALA A 200 -9.65 -2.65 1.44
N ILE A 201 -8.70 -3.59 1.36
CA ILE A 201 -8.83 -4.78 0.52
C ILE A 201 -9.83 -5.75 1.14
N THR A 202 -10.82 -6.16 0.36
CA THR A 202 -11.89 -7.07 0.78
C THR A 202 -11.86 -8.41 0.04
N GLU A 203 -11.28 -8.45 -1.15
CA GLU A 203 -11.18 -9.63 -2.01
C GLU A 203 -9.85 -10.35 -1.79
N LYS A 204 -9.87 -11.69 -1.92
CA LYS A 204 -8.68 -12.54 -1.87
C LYS A 204 -8.09 -12.75 -3.26
N GLY A 205 -6.85 -13.24 -3.32
CA GLY A 205 -6.11 -13.47 -4.56
C GLY A 205 -5.30 -12.27 -5.03
N PHE A 206 -5.07 -12.16 -6.33
CA PHE A 206 -4.36 -11.02 -6.89
C PHE A 206 -5.30 -9.82 -7.07
N VAL A 207 -4.94 -8.69 -6.49
CA VAL A 207 -5.70 -7.44 -6.56
C VAL A 207 -4.79 -6.28 -6.95
N PHE A 208 -5.40 -5.21 -7.46
CA PHE A 208 -4.70 -3.97 -7.79
C PHE A 208 -5.16 -2.85 -6.86
N MET A 209 -4.25 -2.08 -6.29
CA MET A 209 -4.56 -0.85 -5.54
C MET A 209 -3.89 0.34 -6.23
N ASP A 210 -4.70 1.31 -6.63
CA ASP A 210 -4.26 2.54 -7.29
C ASP A 210 -3.29 3.34 -6.41
N SER A 211 -2.11 3.69 -6.94
CA SER A 211 -1.15 4.55 -6.26
C SER A 211 -0.24 5.30 -7.25
N PRO A 212 0.42 6.38 -6.79
CA PRO A 212 1.60 6.91 -7.47
C PRO A 212 2.71 5.85 -7.53
N GLY A 213 3.65 5.99 -8.48
CA GLY A 213 4.87 5.16 -8.57
C GLY A 213 6.01 5.60 -7.64
N TYR A 214 5.74 6.45 -6.63
CA TYR A 214 6.75 6.85 -5.65
C TYR A 214 6.69 5.91 -4.45
N ASP A 215 7.80 5.21 -4.18
CA ASP A 215 7.79 4.03 -3.33
C ASP A 215 7.19 4.23 -1.94
N PRO A 216 7.57 5.28 -1.18
CA PRO A 216 6.99 5.53 0.14
C PRO A 216 5.48 5.77 0.10
N CYS A 217 4.98 6.46 -0.92
CA CYS A 217 3.54 6.69 -1.09
C CYS A 217 2.84 5.38 -1.47
N SER A 218 3.36 4.63 -2.45
CA SER A 218 2.78 3.34 -2.86
C SER A 218 2.66 2.37 -1.68
N ALA A 219 3.75 2.15 -0.94
CA ALA A 219 3.78 1.27 0.22
C ALA A 219 2.85 1.75 1.34
N THR A 220 2.77 3.07 1.59
CA THR A 220 1.81 3.63 2.57
C THR A 220 0.37 3.29 2.19
N GLY A 221 0.02 3.42 0.91
CA GLY A 221 -1.29 3.01 0.39
C GLY A 221 -1.55 1.52 0.62
N GLN A 222 -0.59 0.66 0.26
CA GLN A 222 -0.70 -0.79 0.46
C GLN A 222 -0.92 -1.17 1.93
N ILE A 223 -0.14 -0.59 2.85
CA ILE A 223 -0.28 -0.82 4.30
C ILE A 223 -1.64 -0.32 4.80
N ALA A 224 -2.06 0.88 4.40
CA ALA A 224 -3.38 1.41 4.75
C ALA A 224 -4.52 0.53 4.22
N SER A 225 -4.34 -0.06 3.04
CA SER A 225 -5.26 -1.01 2.41
C SER A 225 -5.28 -2.39 3.08
N GLY A 226 -4.29 -2.73 3.92
CA GLY A 226 -4.24 -3.97 4.70
C GLY A 226 -3.05 -4.88 4.45
N ALA A 227 -2.02 -4.42 3.71
CA ALA A 227 -0.80 -5.20 3.50
C ALA A 227 -0.01 -5.37 4.80
N ASN A 228 0.13 -6.62 5.27
CA ASN A 228 0.88 -6.95 6.48
C ASN A 228 2.33 -7.38 6.20
N LEU A 229 2.70 -7.50 4.92
CA LEU A 229 4.05 -7.74 4.43
C LEU A 229 4.25 -6.97 3.12
N ILE A 230 5.43 -6.38 2.93
CA ILE A 230 5.82 -5.73 1.67
C ILE A 230 7.04 -6.45 1.11
N ALA A 231 6.97 -6.90 -0.15
CA ALA A 231 8.12 -7.36 -0.90
C ALA A 231 8.63 -6.22 -1.79
N PHE A 232 9.86 -5.80 -1.54
CA PHE A 232 10.48 -4.67 -2.22
C PHE A 232 11.64 -5.13 -3.10
N THR A 233 11.47 -4.99 -4.42
CA THR A 233 12.51 -5.32 -5.42
C THR A 233 13.32 -4.08 -5.78
N THR A 234 14.65 -4.18 -5.83
CA THR A 234 15.50 -3.04 -6.19
C THR A 234 16.83 -3.47 -6.80
N GLY A 235 17.28 -2.74 -7.84
CA GLY A 235 18.62 -2.86 -8.44
C GLY A 235 19.57 -1.73 -8.05
N ARG A 236 19.15 -0.76 -7.21
CA ARG A 236 19.92 0.47 -6.93
C ARG A 236 20.23 0.73 -5.45
N GLY A 237 20.15 -0.29 -4.60
CA GLY A 237 20.46 -0.16 -3.17
C GLY A 237 19.54 0.81 -2.44
N SER A 238 18.22 0.72 -2.68
CA SER A 238 17.24 1.54 -1.97
C SER A 238 17.34 1.34 -0.46
N VAL A 239 17.23 2.44 0.29
CA VAL A 239 17.22 2.45 1.77
C VAL A 239 15.80 2.52 2.33
N PHE A 240 14.78 2.30 1.49
CA PHE A 240 13.40 2.32 1.91
C PHE A 240 13.06 1.08 2.78
N GLY A 241 12.35 1.33 3.88
CA GLY A 241 11.77 0.32 4.76
C GLY A 241 10.59 0.90 5.53
N SER A 242 9.65 0.04 5.92
CA SER A 242 8.45 0.39 6.69
C SER A 242 8.09 -0.69 7.69
#